data_AF-A0A1G7DMM7-F1
#
_entry.id   AF-A0A1G7DMM7-F1
#
_cell.length_a   1.000
_cell.length_b   1.000
_cell.length_c   1.000
_cell.angle_alpha   90.00
_cell.angle_beta   90.00
_cell.angle_gamma   90.00
#
_symmetry.space_group_name_H-M   'P 1'
#
loop_
_entity.id
_entity.type
_entity.pdbx_description
1 polymer ?
#
loop_
_entity_poly.entity_id
_entity_poly.type
_entity_poly.pdbx_seq_one_letter_code
_entity_poly.pdbx_strand_id
1 'polypeptide(L)'
;MSAAASITVPVPLAVRRRPGRKTVVTPAQECVSAMTIRADPALVKALTRAFRYQKLLDEGRYASISEMAAAEWIERGYLGSLLRLMLLTPDIVEAILNAKFRPALGYRGCWNRCR
;
A
#
# COMPACT_ATOMS: atom_id res chain seq x y z
N MET A 1 -29.42 -20.49 2.50
CA MET A 1 -28.31 -20.05 1.63
C MET A 1 -28.64 -18.63 1.15
N SER A 2 -28.14 -17.60 1.85
CA SER A 2 -28.47 -16.21 1.52
C SER A 2 -27.58 -15.73 0.38
N ALA A 3 -28.18 -15.37 -0.75
CA ALA A 3 -27.46 -14.80 -1.89
C ALA A 3 -26.96 -13.40 -1.52
N ALA A 4 -25.68 -13.11 -1.79
CA ALA A 4 -25.10 -11.80 -1.56
C ALA A 4 -25.75 -10.78 -2.52
N ALA A 5 -26.51 -9.82 -1.98
CA ALA A 5 -27.04 -8.71 -2.76
C ALA A 5 -25.92 -7.70 -3.03
N SER A 6 -25.58 -7.47 -4.30
CA SER A 6 -24.64 -6.42 -4.71
C SER A 6 -25.39 -5.21 -5.26
N ILE A 7 -24.89 -4.01 -4.97
CA ILE A 7 -25.44 -2.73 -5.45
C ILE A 7 -24.42 -2.11 -6.40
N THR A 8 -24.84 -1.85 -7.65
CA THR A 8 -24.00 -1.18 -8.66
C THR A 8 -24.48 0.25 -8.84
N VAL A 9 -23.62 1.22 -8.52
CA VAL A 9 -23.91 2.66 -8.69
C VAL A 9 -23.08 3.20 -9.86
N PRO A 10 -23.71 3.74 -10.93
CA PRO A 10 -22.98 4.41 -12.01
C PRO A 10 -22.51 5.79 -11.53
N VAL A 11 -21.20 5.97 -11.40
CA VAL A 11 -20.58 7.25 -11.02
C VAL A 11 -19.95 7.89 -12.26
N PRO A 12 -20.40 9.09 -12.70
CA PRO A 12 -19.78 9.79 -13.81
C PRO A 12 -18.39 10.29 -13.38
N LEU A 13 -17.33 9.69 -13.93
CA LEU A 13 -15.94 10.06 -13.63
C LEU A 13 -15.14 10.33 -14.90
N ALA A 14 -14.38 11.42 -14.92
CA ALA A 14 -13.52 11.79 -16.03
C ALA A 14 -12.05 11.45 -15.71
N VAL A 15 -11.50 10.41 -16.35
CA VAL A 15 -10.09 10.02 -16.16
C VAL A 15 -9.18 10.88 -17.02
N ARG A 16 -8.44 11.80 -16.39
CA ARG A 16 -7.39 12.59 -17.06
C ARG A 16 -6.02 11.97 -16.77
N ARG A 17 -5.28 11.60 -17.81
CA ARG A 17 -3.90 11.11 -17.65
C ARG A 17 -2.96 12.30 -17.51
N ARG A 18 -2.35 12.46 -16.34
CA ARG A 18 -1.26 13.42 -16.09
C ARG A 18 -0.02 12.65 -15.62
N PRO A 19 1.19 13.02 -16.08
CA PRO A 19 2.40 12.51 -15.46
C PRO A 19 2.47 13.03 -14.01
N GLY A 20 2.72 12.15 -13.04
CA GLY A 20 2.77 12.49 -11.62
C GLY A 20 1.81 11.69 -10.74
N ARG A 21 1.39 12.27 -9.62
CA ARG A 21 0.59 11.59 -8.58
C ARG A 21 -0.88 11.48 -8.99
N LYS A 22 -1.44 10.27 -8.89
CA LYS A 22 -2.89 10.03 -9.02
C LYS A 22 -3.65 10.88 -8.01
N THR A 23 -4.52 11.75 -8.51
CA THR A 23 -5.31 12.68 -7.69
C THR A 23 -6.78 12.56 -8.10
N VAL A 24 -7.67 12.39 -7.13
CA VAL A 24 -9.12 12.45 -7.33
C VAL A 24 -9.54 13.90 -7.15
N VAL A 25 -10.19 14.48 -8.16
CA VAL A 25 -10.68 15.86 -8.12
C VAL A 25 -12.20 15.79 -8.09
N THR A 26 -12.80 16.22 -6.98
CA THR A 26 -14.26 16.27 -6.81
C THR A 26 -14.79 17.59 -7.40
N PRO A 27 -15.71 17.55 -8.38
CA PRO A 27 -16.37 18.75 -8.88
C PRO A 27 -17.52 19.12 -7.94
N ALA A 28 -17.57 20.38 -7.52
CA ALA A 28 -18.55 20.99 -6.61
C ALA A 28 -18.24 20.88 -5.09
N GLN A 29 -17.85 22.07 -4.60
CA GLN A 29 -17.85 22.60 -3.24
C GLN A 29 -17.05 21.91 -2.14
N GLU A 30 -16.25 22.77 -1.50
CA GLU A 30 -15.24 22.51 -0.49
C GLU A 30 -14.04 21.74 -1.02
N CYS A 31 -12.96 22.50 -1.21
CA CYS A 31 -11.62 21.99 -1.25
C CYS A 31 -11.42 21.12 0.00
N VAL A 32 -11.71 19.82 -0.10
CA VAL A 32 -11.12 18.81 0.77
C VAL A 32 -9.64 18.91 0.44
N SER A 33 -8.96 19.81 1.15
CA SER A 33 -7.54 20.11 1.02
C SER A 33 -6.87 18.77 0.86
N ALA A 34 -6.34 18.50 -0.34
CA ALA A 34 -5.89 17.19 -0.78
C ALA A 34 -5.29 16.50 0.43
N MET A 35 -5.98 15.49 1.00
CA MET A 35 -5.57 14.88 2.25
C MET A 35 -4.10 14.58 2.06
N THR A 36 -3.25 15.32 2.76
CA THR A 36 -1.82 15.12 2.67
C THR A 36 -1.68 13.78 3.33
N ILE A 37 -1.65 12.70 2.55
CA ILE A 37 -1.26 11.39 3.03
C ILE A 37 0.16 11.64 3.52
N ARG A 38 0.26 11.93 4.83
CA ARG A 38 1.52 12.26 5.48
C ARG A 38 2.38 11.00 5.60
N ALA A 39 1.75 9.83 5.48
CA ALA A 39 2.41 8.54 5.42
C ALA A 39 3.12 8.35 4.07
N ASP A 40 4.30 7.74 4.10
CA ASP A 40 5.01 7.36 2.89
C ASP A 40 4.18 6.33 2.08
N PRO A 41 3.75 6.64 0.85
CA PRO A 41 2.94 5.73 0.05
C PRO A 41 3.66 4.43 -0.32
N ALA A 42 5.00 4.40 -0.33
CA ALA A 42 5.75 3.17 -0.51
C ALA A 42 5.58 2.24 0.70
N LEU A 43 5.67 2.81 1.90
CA LEU A 43 5.53 2.07 3.17
C LEU A 43 4.09 1.57 3.37
N VAL A 44 3.09 2.38 3.05
CA VAL A 44 1.67 1.95 3.09
C VAL A 44 1.44 0.76 2.16
N LYS A 45 1.97 0.81 0.92
CA LYS A 45 1.86 -0.32 -0.02
C LYS A 45 2.59 -1.56 0.47
N ALA A 46 3.76 -1.39 1.10
CA ALA A 46 4.51 -2.49 1.68
C ALA A 46 3.70 -3.19 2.78
N LEU A 47 3.09 -2.43 3.68
CA LEU A 47 2.21 -2.95 4.73
C LEU A 47 1.02 -3.72 4.15
N THR A 48 0.33 -3.14 3.16
CA THR A 48 -0.80 -3.83 2.50
C THR A 48 -0.37 -5.15 1.86
N ARG A 49 0.80 -5.18 1.21
CA ARG A 49 1.35 -6.41 0.62
C ARG A 49 1.70 -7.43 1.69
N ALA A 50 2.31 -7.00 2.79
CA ALA A 50 2.66 -7.89 3.89
C ALA A 50 1.42 -8.59 4.46
N PHE A 51 0.36 -7.84 4.81
CA PHE A 51 -0.89 -8.43 5.32
C PHE A 51 -1.55 -9.38 4.33
N ARG A 52 -1.50 -9.06 3.03
CA ARG A 52 -1.98 -9.96 1.99
C ARG A 52 -1.20 -11.28 1.97
N TYR A 53 0.13 -11.21 2.06
CA TYR A 53 0.98 -12.40 2.05
C TYR A 53 0.83 -13.23 3.33
N GLN A 54 0.64 -12.59 4.50
CA GLN A 54 0.29 -13.30 5.73
C GLN A 54 -0.97 -14.13 5.56
N LYS A 55 -2.03 -13.50 5.06
CA LYS A 55 -3.30 -14.17 4.84
C LYS A 55 -3.17 -15.36 3.89
N LEU A 56 -2.34 -15.24 2.85
CA LEU A 56 -2.09 -16.34 1.91
C LEU A 56 -1.29 -17.50 2.54
N LEU A 57 -0.40 -17.22 3.49
CA LEU A 57 0.28 -18.24 4.30
C LEU A 57 -0.69 -18.89 5.29
N ASP A 58 -1.55 -18.11 5.96
CA ASP A 58 -2.53 -18.59 6.94
C ASP A 58 -3.62 -19.45 6.28
N GLU A 59 -4.02 -19.11 5.06
CA GLU A 59 -4.92 -19.92 4.21
C GLU A 59 -4.25 -21.20 3.68
N GLY A 60 -2.95 -21.42 3.96
CA GLY A 60 -2.21 -22.59 3.52
C GLY A 60 -2.00 -22.68 2.01
N ARG A 61 -2.18 -21.57 1.28
CA ARG A 61 -2.05 -21.54 -0.19
C ARG A 61 -0.61 -21.70 -0.68
N TYR A 62 0.35 -21.45 0.19
CA TYR A 62 1.77 -21.68 -0.03
C TYR A 62 2.34 -22.42 1.17
N ALA A 63 3.13 -23.47 0.93
CA ALA A 63 3.71 -24.28 1.99
C ALA A 63 4.93 -23.60 2.64
N SER A 64 5.59 -22.67 1.92
CA SER A 64 6.74 -21.96 2.46
C SER A 64 6.93 -20.55 1.86
N ILE A 65 7.67 -19.71 2.59
CA ILE A 65 8.06 -18.37 2.14
C ILE A 65 8.85 -18.43 0.82
N SER A 66 9.66 -19.48 0.63
CA SER A 66 10.46 -19.66 -0.60
C SER A 66 9.59 -19.94 -1.83
N GLU A 67 8.52 -20.73 -1.65
CA GLU A 67 7.55 -21.03 -2.71
C GLU A 67 6.75 -19.79 -3.09
N MET A 68 6.29 -19.01 -2.10
CA MET A 68 5.62 -17.74 -2.32
C MET A 68 6.53 -16.72 -3.04
N ALA A 69 7.81 -16.67 -2.69
CA ALA A 69 8.81 -15.82 -3.33
C ALA A 69 8.98 -16.14 -4.82
N ALA A 70 9.05 -17.43 -5.16
CA ALA A 70 9.12 -17.87 -6.54
C ALA A 70 7.83 -17.57 -7.33
N ALA A 71 6.67 -17.75 -6.71
CA ALA A 71 5.37 -17.53 -7.36
C ALA A 71 5.09 -16.04 -7.65
N GLU A 72 5.46 -15.15 -6.72
CA GLU A 72 5.21 -13.70 -6.85
C GLU A 72 6.38 -12.95 -7.51
N TRP A 73 7.46 -13.64 -7.88
CA TRP A 73 8.70 -13.06 -8.46
C TRP A 73 9.34 -12.01 -7.54
N ILE A 74 9.40 -12.33 -6.25
CA ILE A 74 9.93 -11.45 -5.22
C ILE A 74 11.17 -12.09 -4.60
N GLU A 75 12.19 -11.28 -4.31
CA GLU A 75 13.40 -11.76 -3.62
C GLU A 75 13.04 -12.23 -2.19
N ARG A 76 13.60 -13.38 -1.79
CA ARG A 76 13.25 -14.07 -0.53
C ARG A 76 13.53 -13.20 0.70
N GLY A 77 14.66 -12.49 0.72
CA GLY A 77 15.03 -11.53 1.77
C GLY A 77 14.09 -10.33 1.84
N TYR A 78 13.62 -9.82 0.70
CA TYR A 78 12.62 -8.76 0.65
C TYR A 78 11.26 -9.21 1.19
N LEU A 79 10.82 -10.43 0.87
CA LEU A 79 9.62 -11.03 1.47
C LEU A 79 9.78 -11.22 2.98
N GLY A 80 10.94 -11.69 3.46
CA GLY A 80 11.23 -11.77 4.89
C GLY A 80 11.15 -10.41 5.58
N SER A 81 11.63 -9.36 4.92
CA SER A 81 11.54 -7.98 5.42
C SER A 81 10.10 -7.47 5.47
N LEU A 82 9.29 -7.80 4.45
CA LEU A 82 7.85 -7.52 4.44
C LEU A 82 7.10 -8.26 5.55
N LEU A 83 7.40 -9.53 5.78
CA LEU A 83 6.76 -10.31 6.84
C LEU A 83 7.14 -9.78 8.23
N ARG A 84 8.39 -9.35 8.42
CA ARG A 84 8.83 -8.69 9.66
C ARG A 84 8.15 -7.36 9.91
N LEU A 85 7.75 -6.61 8.88
CA LEU A 85 6.96 -5.38 9.04
C LEU A 85 5.60 -5.61 9.70
N MET A 86 5.06 -6.83 9.68
CA MET A 86 3.83 -7.16 10.41
C MET A 86 4.06 -7.56 11.86
N LEU A 87 5.29 -8.00 12.20
CA LEU A 87 5.68 -8.26 13.59
C LEU A 87 5.96 -6.97 14.38
N LEU A 88 5.91 -5.80 13.71
CA LEU A 88 5.91 -4.52 14.38
C LEU A 88 4.67 -4.40 15.26
N THR A 89 4.83 -3.83 16.45
CA THR A 89 3.72 -3.48 17.34
C THR A 89 2.70 -2.59 16.60
N PRO A 90 1.39 -2.81 16.80
CA PRO A 90 0.33 -2.05 16.12
C PRO A 90 0.49 -0.54 16.32
N ASP A 91 1.03 -0.11 17.47
CA ASP A 91 1.35 1.29 17.76
C ASP A 91 2.29 1.93 16.73
N ILE A 92 3.26 1.17 16.21
CA ILE A 92 4.22 1.67 15.22
C ILE A 92 3.55 1.75 13.84
N VAL A 93 2.69 0.79 13.51
CA VAL A 93 1.88 0.82 12.28
C VAL A 93 0.93 2.02 12.29
N GLU A 94 0.26 2.26 13.41
CA GLU A 94 -0.58 3.45 13.60
C GLU A 94 0.24 4.74 13.55
N ALA A 95 1.43 4.77 14.14
CA ALA A 95 2.33 5.93 14.06
C ALA A 95 2.80 6.19 12.62
N ILE A 96 3.01 5.15 11.81
CA ILE A 96 3.35 5.24 10.39
C ILE A 96 2.17 5.79 9.59
N LEU A 97 0.98 5.23 9.78
CA LEU A 97 -0.24 5.67 9.08
C LEU A 97 -0.61 7.12 9.44
N ASN A 98 -0.42 7.50 10.70
CA ASN A 98 -0.62 8.87 11.19
C ASN A 98 0.57 9.80 10.92
N ALA A 99 1.63 9.29 10.27
CA ALA A 99 2.88 10.01 9.98
C ALA A 99 3.53 10.69 11.19
N LYS A 100 3.32 10.13 12.38
CA LYS A 100 4.03 10.50 13.59
C LYS A 100 5.50 10.06 13.52
N PHE A 101 5.80 9.06 12.68
CA PHE A 101 7.15 8.62 12.39
C PHE A 101 7.74 9.40 11.22
N ARG A 102 8.40 10.52 11.50
CA ARG A 102 9.19 11.26 10.52
C ARG A 102 10.67 11.00 10.80
N PRO A 103 11.30 9.98 10.19
CA PRO A 103 12.75 9.91 10.23
C PRO A 103 13.27 11.20 9.58
N ALA A 104 14.07 11.95 10.32
CA ALA A 104 14.72 13.16 9.83
C ALA A 104 15.79 12.76 8.81
N LEU A 105 15.37 12.36 7.62
CA LEU A 105 16.28 12.03 6.52
C LEU A 105 15.92 12.90 5.34
N GLY A 106 16.62 14.02 5.23
CA GLY A 106 16.73 14.76 3.98
C GLY A 106 17.49 13.91 2.96
N TYR A 107 16.78 13.15 2.14
CA TYR A 107 17.32 12.64 0.88
C TYR A 107 16.73 13.45 -0.27
N ARG A 108 17.39 14.58 -0.58
CA ARG A 108 17.39 15.16 -1.92
C ARG A 108 18.33 14.32 -2.77
N GLY A 109 17.82 13.71 -3.84
CA GLY A 109 18.67 13.35 -4.98
C GLY A 109 18.44 11.97 -5.59
N CYS A 110 18.21 12.00 -6.91
CA CYS A 110 18.51 10.92 -7.87
C CYS A 110 17.65 9.64 -7.82
N TRP A 111 16.37 9.76 -8.15
CA TRP A 111 15.56 8.63 -8.67
C TRP A 111 15.40 8.62 -10.20
N ASN A 112 16.17 9.45 -10.93
CA ASN A 112 16.09 9.59 -12.39
C ASN A 112 17.28 9.00 -13.15
N ARG A 113 17.94 7.97 -12.62
CA ARG A 113 19.02 7.27 -13.35
C ARG A 113 19.12 5.79 -12.97
N CYS A 114 18.11 5.02 -13.33
CA CYS A 114 18.26 3.60 -13.65
C CYS A 114 17.21 3.29 -14.71
N ARG A 115 17.60 3.56 -15.95
CA ARG A 115 17.04 2.92 -17.14
C ARG A 115 17.80 1.60 -17.33
#